data_AF-A0A1J1LLE3-F1
#
_entry.id   AF-A0A1J1LLE3-F1
#
_cell.length_a   1.000
_cell.length_b   1.000
_cell.length_c   1.000
_cell.angle_alpha   90.00
_cell.angle_beta   90.00
_cell.angle_gamma   90.00
#
_symmetry.space_group_name_H-M   'P 1'
#
loop_
_entity.id
_entity.type
_entity.pdbx_description
1 polymer ?
#
loop_
_entity_poly.entity_id
_entity_poly.type
_entity_poly.pdbx_seq_one_letter_code
_entity_poly.pdbx_strand_id
1 'polypeptide(L)'
;MVLTKDDNISRNILEVEQIAQSQARVFILVSGNLSRQDVITIFVNAIDKIEKITQGNQAPFIAKIYRPAKVIIWLNRAKLGRYI
;
A
#
# COMPACT_ATOMS: atom_id res chain seq x y z
N MET A 1 0.43 -3.31 9.89
CA MET A 1 0.81 -2.79 8.55
C MET A 1 1.13 -3.99 7.67
N VAL A 2 0.76 -3.95 6.40
CA VAL A 2 1.04 -5.02 5.42
C VAL A 2 1.86 -4.44 4.28
N LEU A 3 2.97 -5.09 3.93
CA LEU A 3 3.76 -4.80 2.73
C LEU A 3 3.58 -5.97 1.76
N THR A 4 3.17 -5.70 0.52
CA THR A 4 2.94 -6.74 -0.48
C THR A 4 3.42 -6.30 -1.86
N LYS A 5 3.70 -7.27 -2.73
CA LYS A 5 3.95 -7.05 -4.17
C LYS A 5 2.73 -7.38 -5.03
N ASP A 6 1.67 -7.91 -4.44
CA ASP A 6 0.45 -8.23 -5.15
C ASP A 6 -0.30 -6.93 -5.47
N ASP A 7 -0.30 -6.55 -6.74
CA ASP A 7 -1.00 -5.34 -7.19
C ASP A 7 -2.49 -5.57 -7.44
N ASN A 8 -2.90 -6.83 -7.61
CA ASN A 8 -4.29 -7.23 -7.82
C ASN A 8 -5.10 -7.21 -6.52
N ILE A 9 -4.45 -7.24 -5.36
CA ILE A 9 -5.13 -7.09 -4.05
C ILE A 9 -5.96 -5.81 -3.91
N SER A 10 -5.62 -4.79 -4.69
CA SER A 10 -6.36 -3.52 -4.73
C SER A 10 -7.47 -3.47 -5.79
N ARG A 11 -7.65 -4.55 -6.56
CA ARG A 11 -8.62 -4.66 -7.67
C ARG A 11 -9.71 -5.69 -7.39
N ASN A 12 -9.44 -6.69 -6.57
CA ASN A 12 -10.45 -7.67 -6.15
C ASN A 12 -11.34 -7.07 -5.04
N ILE A 13 -12.66 -7.08 -5.26
CA ILE A 13 -13.63 -6.49 -4.32
C ILE A 13 -13.57 -7.15 -2.95
N LEU A 14 -13.45 -8.48 -2.87
CA LEU A 14 -13.43 -9.22 -1.59
C LEU A 14 -12.19 -8.87 -0.76
N GLU A 15 -11.04 -8.68 -1.42
CA GLU A 15 -9.81 -8.29 -0.75
C GLU A 15 -9.88 -6.84 -0.27
N VAL A 16 -10.47 -5.95 -1.07
CA VAL A 16 -10.72 -4.56 -0.68
C VAL A 16 -11.66 -4.48 0.53
N GLU A 17 -12.73 -5.27 0.55
CA GLU A 17 -13.65 -5.40 1.69
C GLU A 17 -12.93 -5.91 2.95
N GLN A 18 -12.12 -6.96 2.84
CA GLN A 18 -11.33 -7.47 3.96
C GLN A 18 -10.34 -6.44 4.50
N ILE A 19 -9.68 -5.67 3.63
CA ILE A 19 -8.79 -4.58 4.04
C ILE A 19 -9.57 -3.49 4.79
N ALA A 20 -10.77 -3.15 4.31
CA ALA A 20 -11.63 -2.16 4.95
C ALA A 20 -12.08 -2.62 6.36
N GLN A 21 -12.57 -3.85 6.47
CA GLN A 21 -13.05 -4.45 7.72
C GLN A 21 -11.93 -4.64 8.74
N SER A 22 -10.76 -5.10 8.31
CA SER A 22 -9.59 -5.34 9.19
C SER A 22 -8.89 -4.06 9.66
N GLN A 23 -9.31 -2.88 9.18
CA GLN A 23 -8.62 -1.61 9.42
C GLN A 23 -7.13 -1.68 9.01
N ALA A 24 -6.81 -2.43 7.96
CA ALA A 24 -5.43 -2.63 7.54
C ALA A 24 -4.82 -1.38 6.89
N ARG A 25 -3.53 -1.17 7.15
CA ARG A 25 -2.67 -0.19 6.47
C ARG A 25 -1.81 -0.96 5.48
N VAL A 26 -2.18 -0.93 4.20
CA VAL A 26 -1.57 -1.77 3.16
C VAL A 26 -0.70 -0.91 2.25
N PHE A 27 0.52 -1.37 2.00
CA PHE A 27 1.43 -0.79 1.02
C PHE A 27 1.76 -1.83 -0.05
N ILE A 28 1.50 -1.48 -1.30
CA ILE A 28 1.68 -2.35 -2.46
C ILE A 28 2.88 -1.85 -3.25
N LEU A 29 3.94 -2.64 -3.37
CA LEU A 29 5.01 -2.39 -4.31
C LEU A 29 4.52 -2.68 -5.72
N VAL A 30 4.30 -1.62 -6.50
CA VAL A 30 3.97 -1.70 -7.91
C VAL A 30 5.26 -2.00 -8.67
N SER A 31 5.48 -3.27 -8.93
CA SER A 31 6.68 -3.77 -9.60
C SER A 31 6.33 -4.72 -10.74
N GLY A 32 6.98 -4.54 -11.89
CA GLY A 32 7.13 -5.61 -12.88
C GLY A 32 8.24 -6.59 -12.46
N ASN A 33 9.01 -7.08 -13.43
CA ASN A 33 10.23 -7.86 -13.15
C ASN A 33 11.30 -7.00 -12.45
N LEU A 34 11.33 -7.06 -11.12
CA LEU A 34 12.38 -6.48 -10.29
C LEU A 34 13.29 -7.57 -9.75
N SER A 35 14.60 -7.27 -9.71
CA SER A 35 15.52 -8.10 -8.94
C SER A 35 15.23 -7.97 -7.44
N ARG A 36 15.70 -8.94 -6.64
CA ARG A 36 15.63 -8.84 -5.18
C ARG A 36 16.32 -7.59 -4.66
N GLN A 37 17.45 -7.21 -5.25
CA GLN A 37 18.19 -6.03 -4.86
C GLN A 37 17.38 -4.75 -5.10
N ASP A 38 16.68 -4.64 -6.23
CA ASP A 38 15.84 -3.48 -6.51
C ASP A 38 14.71 -3.34 -5.49
N VAL A 39 14.08 -4.46 -5.12
CA VAL A 39 13.01 -4.47 -4.11
C VAL A 39 13.52 -3.92 -2.79
N ILE A 40 14.67 -4.41 -2.31
CA ILE A 40 15.29 -3.94 -1.07
C ILE A 40 15.59 -2.44 -1.17
N THR A 41 16.25 -2.01 -2.24
CA THR A 41 16.61 -0.61 -2.46
C THR A 41 15.38 0.31 -2.47
N ILE A 42 14.30 -0.10 -3.15
CA ILE A 42 13.06 0.68 -3.20
C ILE A 42 12.44 0.80 -1.81
N PHE A 43 12.35 -0.30 -1.05
CA PHE A 43 11.77 -0.26 0.28
C PHE A 43 12.60 0.60 1.24
N VAL A 44 13.92 0.42 1.27
CA VAL A 44 14.83 1.24 2.10
C VAL A 44 14.65 2.72 1.79
N ASN A 45 14.61 3.10 0.51
CA ASN A 45 14.43 4.48 0.08
C ASN A 45 13.01 5.03 0.30
N ALA A 46 12.05 4.16 0.61
CA ALA A 46 10.65 4.51 0.84
C ALA A 46 10.27 4.58 2.33
N ILE A 47 11.12 4.12 3.26
CA ILE A 47 10.81 4.03 4.70
C ILE A 47 10.25 5.34 5.25
N ASP A 48 10.97 6.46 5.10
CA ASP A 48 10.53 7.77 5.62
C ASP A 48 9.16 8.20 5.08
N LYS A 49 8.85 7.85 3.83
CA LYS A 49 7.57 8.18 3.21
C LYS A 49 6.46 7.26 3.73
N ILE A 50 6.76 5.97 3.91
CA ILE A 50 5.83 5.01 4.52
C ILE A 50 5.47 5.45 5.93
N GLU A 51 6.44 5.90 6.73
CA GLU A 51 6.21 6.42 8.08
C GLU A 51 5.34 7.68 8.06
N LYS A 52 5.70 8.67 7.23
CA LYS A 52 4.89 9.91 7.07
C LYS A 52 3.46 9.61 6.65
N ILE A 53 3.26 8.70 5.71
CA ILE A 53 1.91 8.28 5.31
C ILE A 53 1.19 7.59 6.46
N THR A 54 1.87 6.71 7.18
CA THR A 54 1.29 5.94 8.30
C THR A 54 0.87 6.84 9.47
N GLN A 55 1.62 7.90 9.74
CA GLN A 55 1.31 8.88 10.80
C GLN A 55 0.26 9.89 10.34
N GLY A 56 0.29 10.31 9.07
CA GLY A 56 -0.60 11.33 8.52
C GLY A 56 -1.95 10.83 8.02
N ASN A 57 -2.18 9.50 7.95
CA ASN A 57 -3.42 8.92 7.46
C ASN A 57 -4.00 7.91 8.44
N GLN A 58 -5.30 8.02 8.70
CA GLN A 58 -6.02 7.03 9.49
C GLN A 58 -6.22 5.75 8.68
N ALA A 59 -6.10 4.60 9.36
CA ALA A 59 -6.50 3.31 8.80
C ALA A 59 -8.03 3.27 8.54
N PRO A 60 -8.53 2.41 7.63
CA PRO A 60 -7.77 1.64 6.66
C PRO A 60 -7.29 2.53 5.50
N PHE A 61 -6.20 2.14 4.86
CA PHE A 61 -5.79 2.72 3.58
C PHE A 61 -4.97 1.72 2.77
N ILE A 62 -4.98 1.93 1.45
CA ILE A 62 -4.08 1.27 0.50
C ILE A 62 -3.20 2.34 -0.12
N ALA A 63 -1.89 2.17 -0.01
CA ALA A 63 -0.87 2.98 -0.67
C ALA A 63 -0.10 2.15 -1.70
N LYS A 64 0.38 2.80 -2.75
CA LYS A 64 1.22 2.19 -3.79
C LYS A 64 2.62 2.77 -3.74
N ILE A 65 3.62 1.90 -3.76
CA ILE A 65 5.04 2.21 -3.81
C ILE A 65 5.50 1.97 -5.25
N TYR A 66 6.01 3.00 -5.90
CA TYR A 66 6.56 2.96 -7.26
C TYR A 66 8.07 3.20 -7.23
N ARG A 67 8.78 2.72 -8.25
CA ARG A 67 10.18 3.10 -8.48
C ARG A 67 10.34 4.63 -8.64
N PRO A 68 11.45 5.22 -8.17
CA PRO A 68 12.49 4.59 -7.35
C PRO A 68 12.10 4.44 -5.87
N ALA A 69 11.18 5.27 -5.35
CA ALA A 69 10.62 5.17 -3.99
C ALA A 69 9.44 6.15 -3.79
N LYS A 70 8.55 6.27 -4.78
CA LYS A 70 7.38 7.16 -4.71
C LYS A 70 6.25 6.42 -4.00
N VAL A 71 5.73 6.96 -2.90
CA VAL A 71 4.61 6.37 -2.15
C VAL A 71 3.39 7.26 -2.31
N ILE A 72 2.27 6.69 -2.76
CA ILE A 72 1.03 7.43 -3.05
C ILE A 72 -0.14 6.70 -2.40
N ILE A 73 -1.02 7.42 -1.68
CA ILE A 73 -2.32 6.85 -1.27
C ILE A 73 -3.16 6.56 -2.51
N TRP A 74 -3.58 5.31 -2.65
CA TRP A 74 -4.47 4.86 -3.70
C TRP A 74 -5.94 4.90 -3.24
N LEU A 75 -6.22 4.24 -2.11
CA LEU A 75 -7.53 4.27 -1.44
C LEU A 75 -7.33 4.72 0.01
N ASN A 76 -8.07 5.74 0.43
CA ASN A 76 -8.07 6.23 1.81
C ASN A 76 -9.27 5.66 2.59
N ARG A 77 -9.33 5.95 3.90
CA ARG A 77 -10.44 5.54 4.77
C ARG A 77 -11.81 5.89 4.20
N ALA A 78 -11.98 7.10 3.66
CA ALA A 78 -13.27 7.53 3.12
C ALA A 78 -13.71 6.72 1.88
N LYS A 79 -12.77 6.33 1.01
CA LYS A 79 -13.06 5.46 -0.13
C LYS A 79 -13.32 4.01 0.31
N LEU A 80 -12.49 3.49 1.20
CA LEU A 80 -12.63 2.11 1.72
C LEU A 80 -13.89 1.93 2.57
N GLY A 81 -14.35 2.99 3.24
CA GLY A 81 -15.61 3.00 3.98
C GLY A 81 -16.87 2.80 3.13
N ARG A 82 -16.76 2.79 1.79
CA ARG A 82 -17.88 2.48 0.88
C ARG A 82 -18.05 0.98 0.62
N TYR A 83 -17.12 0.16 1.12
CA TYR A 83 -17.10 -1.30 0.96
C TYR A 83 -17.50 -2.02 2.27
N ILE A 84 -18.12 -1.29 3.19
CA ILE A 84 -18.60 -1.76 4.49
C ILE A 84 -19.98 -1.17 4.76
#